data_AF-A0A3P5YG35-F1
#
_entry.id   AF-A0A3P5YG35-F1
#
_cell.length_a   1.000
_cell.length_b   1.000
_cell.length_c   1.000
_cell.angle_alpha   90.00
_cell.angle_beta   90.00
_cell.angle_gamma   90.00
#
_symmetry.space_group_name_H-M   'P 1'
#
loop_
_entity.id
_entity.type
_entity.pdbx_description
1 polymer ?
#
loop_
_entity_poly.entity_id
_entity_poly.type
_entity_poly.pdbx_seq_one_letter_code
_entity_poly.pdbx_strand_id
1 'polypeptide(L)'
;MLGETTVPPSLDPQNGVFSKDSIYSPEKNLSIRIYLPEKASFDGEKLPFLIYFHGGGFIVETAFSPTYHTLLTSTVTAVNCRSFRFRSRTKTHGMSETPLDELEPRDEAMRKMIEGGWRTVSPNSVNGADDPLINVVGSGDSDLFGLAVFCAFIVYIESGKMYIIESKGGAIACMLLALLFLGTWPAIMTLTERRGRLPQHTYLDYTITNLLAAVIIAFTLGQIGPSRPNFITQLSQDNWQSVMFAMAGGIVLSLGNLATQYAWAFVGLSVTEVVTSSITVVIGTTLNYFLDDRINRAEILFPGAACFLIAVCFGSAVHKSNAADNKSKLQNFNRLNNIHNYLETTSSFQIETNHANSGLGKEKAKEGTAAFLIELEKQRAIKVFGKSTIIGLAITFFAGICFSMFSPAFNLATNDQWHTLKHGVPKLTVYTAFFYFSISAFVIALILNIRFLYWPVLGLPRSSFKGYLNDWNGRGWSFLAGFLCGFGNGLQFMGGQAAGYAAADAVQALPLVSTFWGILLFGEYRRSSRRTYVLLISMLFMFIVAVAVLMASSGLLLISSMLCSPLSSLMIPTLAMAKLSSRRGSKSTILTTPLNSKILQKPTGTFKT
;
A
#
# COMPACT_ATOMS: atom_id res chain seq x y z
N MET A 1 6.55 -19.10 -24.30
CA MET A 1 6.15 -19.21 -25.71
C MET A 1 7.05 -18.30 -26.53
N LEU A 2 8.11 -18.84 -27.14
CA LEU A 2 8.83 -18.16 -28.21
C LEU A 2 7.99 -18.37 -29.48
N GLY A 3 7.28 -17.33 -29.93
CA GLY A 3 6.42 -17.43 -31.11
C GLY A 3 7.24 -17.44 -32.40
N GLU A 4 7.69 -18.62 -32.83
CA GLU A 4 8.45 -18.81 -34.08
C GLU A 4 7.55 -18.88 -35.34
N THR A 5 6.23 -19.02 -35.17
CA THR A 5 5.30 -19.07 -36.28
C THR A 5 5.17 -17.71 -36.97
N THR A 6 5.25 -17.69 -38.30
CA THR A 6 5.10 -16.49 -39.13
C THR A 6 4.07 -16.70 -40.24
N VAL A 7 3.32 -15.66 -40.58
CA VAL A 7 2.37 -15.66 -41.71
C VAL A 7 3.03 -14.97 -42.91
N PRO A 8 2.97 -15.50 -44.14
CA PRO A 8 3.45 -14.81 -45.34
C PRO A 8 2.53 -13.62 -45.72
N PRO A 9 3.04 -12.61 -46.46
CA PRO A 9 2.17 -11.60 -47.05
C PRO A 9 1.33 -12.22 -48.18
N SER A 10 0.15 -11.67 -48.45
CA SER A 10 -0.77 -12.14 -49.49
C SER A 10 -1.31 -10.99 -50.32
N LEU A 11 -1.09 -11.07 -51.64
CA LEU A 11 -1.69 -10.18 -52.64
C LEU A 11 -3.09 -10.64 -53.06
N ASP A 12 -3.49 -11.85 -52.68
CA ASP A 12 -4.89 -12.26 -52.67
C ASP A 12 -5.52 -11.80 -51.34
N PRO A 13 -6.63 -11.04 -51.36
CA PRO A 13 -7.13 -10.36 -50.17
C PRO A 13 -7.68 -11.38 -49.17
N GLN A 14 -7.07 -11.43 -47.99
CA GLN A 14 -7.51 -12.26 -46.88
C GLN A 14 -8.40 -11.39 -45.97
N ASN A 15 -9.68 -11.74 -45.85
CA ASN A 15 -10.68 -10.94 -45.12
C ASN A 15 -10.79 -9.46 -45.60
N GLY A 16 -10.66 -9.25 -46.91
CA GLY A 16 -10.79 -7.93 -47.53
C GLY A 16 -9.57 -7.02 -47.35
N VAL A 17 -8.39 -7.59 -47.05
CA VAL A 17 -7.13 -6.86 -46.86
C VAL A 17 -6.00 -7.53 -47.63
N PHE A 18 -5.30 -6.75 -48.45
CA PHE A 18 -4.03 -7.10 -49.04
C PHE A 18 -2.91 -6.90 -48.01
N SER A 19 -1.93 -7.79 -48.00
CA SER A 19 -0.70 -7.59 -47.24
C SER A 19 0.52 -7.75 -48.13
N LYS A 20 1.45 -6.82 -48.04
CA LYS A 20 2.70 -6.84 -48.83
C LYS A 20 3.86 -6.52 -47.92
N ASP A 21 4.91 -7.31 -48.03
CA ASP A 21 6.18 -6.97 -47.40
C ASP A 21 6.99 -6.08 -48.35
N SER A 22 7.53 -5.00 -47.81
CA SER A 22 8.45 -4.11 -48.50
C SER A 22 9.74 -4.03 -47.70
N ILE A 23 10.87 -4.07 -48.38
CA ILE A 23 12.17 -3.89 -47.75
C ILE A 23 12.48 -2.40 -47.83
N TYR A 24 12.54 -1.73 -46.68
CA TYR A 24 12.82 -0.30 -46.62
C TYR A 24 14.30 -0.03 -46.35
N SER A 25 15.04 -1.04 -45.87
CA SER A 25 16.50 -1.00 -45.78
C SER A 25 17.07 -2.36 -46.21
N PRO A 26 17.41 -2.52 -47.51
CA PRO A 26 17.99 -3.76 -48.05
C PRO A 26 19.28 -4.15 -47.34
N GLU A 27 20.13 -3.16 -47.04
CA GLU A 27 21.42 -3.32 -46.38
C GLU A 27 21.30 -3.88 -44.96
N LYS A 28 20.24 -3.53 -44.23
CA LYS A 28 19.99 -3.96 -42.85
C LYS A 28 19.01 -5.14 -42.77
N ASN A 29 18.57 -5.66 -43.92
CA ASN A 29 17.53 -6.68 -44.05
C ASN A 29 16.28 -6.34 -43.22
N LEU A 30 15.89 -5.05 -43.22
CA LEU A 30 14.73 -4.56 -42.50
C LEU A 30 13.56 -4.44 -43.47
N SER A 31 12.47 -5.09 -43.09
CA SER A 31 11.23 -5.09 -43.86
C SER A 31 10.07 -4.56 -43.03
N ILE A 32 9.09 -4.05 -43.76
CA ILE A 32 7.84 -3.55 -43.23
C ILE A 32 6.72 -4.34 -43.89
N ARG A 33 5.75 -4.79 -43.11
CA ARG A 33 4.51 -5.33 -43.65
C ARG A 33 3.48 -4.22 -43.76
N ILE A 34 2.98 -4.05 -44.97
CA ILE A 34 1.96 -3.07 -45.33
C ILE A 34 0.64 -3.82 -45.47
N TYR A 35 -0.42 -3.28 -44.88
CA TYR A 35 -1.79 -3.79 -45.00
C TYR A 35 -2.66 -2.73 -45.66
N LEU A 36 -3.42 -3.14 -46.69
CA LEU A 36 -4.26 -2.26 -47.50
C LEU A 36 -5.65 -2.89 -47.65
N PRO A 37 -6.74 -2.18 -47.34
CA PRO A 37 -8.09 -2.72 -47.53
C PRO A 37 -8.42 -2.78 -49.01
N GLU A 38 -9.11 -3.84 -49.41
CA GLU A 38 -9.40 -4.18 -50.81
C GLU A 38 -10.15 -3.07 -51.54
N LYS A 39 -11.13 -2.47 -50.85
CA LYS A 39 -11.99 -1.40 -51.36
C LYS A 39 -11.24 -0.11 -51.70
N ALA A 40 -10.07 0.12 -51.11
CA ALA A 40 -9.29 1.33 -51.32
C ALA A 40 -8.28 1.26 -52.45
N SER A 41 -8.12 0.08 -53.08
CA SER A 41 -7.19 -0.11 -54.19
C SER A 41 -7.71 0.47 -55.51
N PHE A 42 -9.00 0.80 -55.60
CA PHE A 42 -9.67 1.14 -56.87
C PHE A 42 -10.02 2.63 -57.04
N ASP A 43 -10.24 3.38 -55.95
CA ASP A 43 -10.84 4.72 -56.04
C ASP A 43 -9.87 5.90 -55.80
N GLY A 44 -8.58 5.65 -55.59
CA GLY A 44 -7.60 6.73 -55.36
C GLY A 44 -7.84 7.59 -54.11
N GLU A 45 -8.80 7.23 -53.26
CA GLU A 45 -9.13 7.95 -52.03
C GLU A 45 -7.96 7.89 -51.02
N LYS A 46 -7.74 9.02 -50.34
CA LYS A 46 -6.75 9.12 -49.26
C LYS A 46 -7.24 8.35 -48.04
N LEU A 47 -6.51 7.32 -47.65
CA LEU A 47 -6.81 6.53 -46.46
C LEU A 47 -6.06 7.02 -45.21
N PRO A 48 -6.65 6.88 -44.01
CA PRO A 48 -5.94 7.07 -42.74
C PRO A 48 -4.74 6.10 -42.63
N PHE A 49 -3.68 6.51 -41.94
CA PHE A 49 -2.44 5.74 -41.78
C PHE A 49 -2.27 5.27 -40.33
N LEU A 50 -1.93 3.99 -40.13
CA LEU A 50 -1.69 3.37 -38.82
C LEU A 50 -0.29 2.75 -38.79
N ILE A 51 0.55 3.13 -37.84
CA ILE A 51 1.86 2.48 -37.62
C ILE A 51 1.78 1.66 -36.34
N TYR A 52 2.18 0.40 -36.43
CA TYR A 52 2.13 -0.56 -35.33
C TYR A 52 3.50 -1.18 -35.06
N PHE A 53 3.91 -1.15 -33.79
CA PHE A 53 5.07 -1.89 -33.28
C PHE A 53 4.58 -3.02 -32.36
N HIS A 54 5.15 -4.21 -32.49
CA HIS A 54 4.74 -5.34 -31.65
C HIS A 54 5.33 -5.25 -30.25
N GLY A 55 4.59 -5.74 -29.25
CA GLY A 55 5.10 -5.86 -27.87
C GLY A 55 6.11 -7.01 -27.75
N GLY A 56 6.75 -7.13 -26.57
CA GLY A 56 7.67 -8.23 -26.26
C GLY A 56 9.16 -7.87 -26.25
N GLY A 57 9.51 -6.59 -26.11
CA GLY A 57 10.90 -6.14 -25.99
C GLY A 57 11.78 -6.44 -27.21
N PHE A 58 11.16 -6.66 -28.38
CA PHE A 58 11.81 -7.13 -29.62
C PHE A 58 12.44 -8.53 -29.52
N ILE A 59 12.11 -9.30 -28.47
CA ILE A 59 12.65 -10.64 -28.19
C ILE A 59 11.53 -11.70 -28.23
N VAL A 60 10.28 -11.32 -27.94
CA VAL A 60 9.11 -12.21 -27.93
C VAL A 60 8.19 -11.88 -29.11
N GLU A 61 7.90 -12.89 -29.96
CA GLU A 61 7.16 -12.77 -31.23
C GLU A 61 7.83 -11.85 -32.26
N THR A 62 7.26 -11.75 -33.47
CA THR A 62 7.82 -10.97 -34.57
C THR A 62 6.75 -10.12 -35.28
N ALA A 63 7.20 -9.21 -36.15
CA ALA A 63 6.35 -8.50 -37.11
C ALA A 63 5.52 -9.44 -38.02
N PHE A 64 5.82 -10.73 -38.05
CA PHE A 64 5.12 -11.70 -38.91
C PHE A 64 4.28 -12.69 -38.11
N SER A 65 4.22 -12.57 -36.78
CA SER A 65 3.48 -13.52 -35.95
C SER A 65 1.97 -13.50 -36.21
N PRO A 66 1.29 -14.67 -36.20
CA PRO A 66 -0.13 -14.80 -36.52
C PRO A 66 -1.03 -13.89 -35.69
N THR A 67 -0.81 -13.82 -34.37
CA THR A 67 -1.58 -13.02 -33.41
C THR A 67 -1.81 -11.60 -33.89
N TYR A 68 -0.75 -10.98 -34.38
CA TYR A 68 -0.79 -9.60 -34.77
C TYR A 68 -1.14 -9.37 -36.24
N HIS A 69 -0.85 -10.34 -37.10
CA HIS A 69 -1.34 -10.31 -38.47
C HIS A 69 -2.87 -10.27 -38.46
N THR A 70 -3.51 -11.13 -37.65
CA THR A 70 -4.96 -11.12 -37.45
C THR A 70 -5.45 -9.78 -36.89
N LEU A 71 -4.79 -9.23 -35.87
CA LEU A 71 -5.15 -7.93 -35.28
C LEU A 71 -5.15 -6.80 -36.32
N LEU A 72 -4.07 -6.69 -37.12
CA LEU A 72 -3.93 -5.61 -38.09
C LEU A 72 -4.86 -5.78 -39.29
N THR A 73 -5.05 -7.00 -39.78
CA THR A 73 -6.05 -7.29 -40.83
C THR A 73 -7.45 -6.87 -40.35
N SER A 74 -7.88 -7.30 -39.16
CA SER A 74 -9.20 -6.90 -38.61
C SER A 74 -9.32 -5.38 -38.41
N THR A 75 -8.25 -4.71 -37.99
CA THR A 75 -8.25 -3.25 -37.78
C THR A 75 -8.36 -2.49 -39.10
N VAL A 76 -7.60 -2.93 -40.12
CA VAL A 76 -7.62 -2.33 -41.46
C VAL A 76 -8.98 -2.49 -42.12
N THR A 77 -9.60 -3.67 -42.02
CA THR A 77 -10.95 -3.89 -42.53
C THR A 77 -11.98 -3.02 -41.81
N ALA A 78 -11.90 -2.93 -40.47
CA ALA A 78 -12.89 -2.21 -39.67
C ALA A 78 -12.81 -0.69 -39.84
N VAL A 79 -11.60 -0.13 -39.98
CA VAL A 79 -11.36 1.32 -39.98
C VAL A 79 -11.15 1.87 -41.40
N ASN A 80 -11.04 1.00 -42.40
CA ASN A 80 -10.69 1.35 -43.78
C ASN A 80 -9.44 2.25 -43.83
N CYS A 81 -8.32 1.75 -43.27
CA CYS A 81 -7.07 2.50 -43.15
C CYS A 81 -5.89 1.71 -43.72
N ARG A 82 -4.80 2.39 -44.12
CA ARG A 82 -3.51 1.73 -44.42
C ARG A 82 -2.77 1.49 -43.13
N SER A 83 -2.24 0.29 -42.90
CA SER A 83 -1.40 0.02 -41.74
C SER A 83 -0.02 -0.52 -42.10
N PHE A 84 0.96 -0.18 -41.26
CA PHE A 84 2.37 -0.44 -41.47
C PHE A 84 2.97 -1.03 -40.21
N ARG A 85 3.76 -2.08 -40.39
CA ARG A 85 4.31 -2.86 -39.30
C ARG A 85 5.77 -3.17 -39.52
N PHE A 86 6.61 -2.70 -38.62
CA PHE A 86 8.06 -2.76 -38.80
C PHE A 86 8.65 -4.05 -38.21
N ARG A 87 9.54 -4.71 -38.99
CA ARG A 87 10.48 -5.71 -38.48
C ARG A 87 11.67 -4.98 -37.88
N SER A 88 12.06 -5.35 -36.65
CA SER A 88 13.33 -4.95 -36.06
C SER A 88 14.32 -6.12 -36.15
N ARG A 89 15.58 -5.84 -36.55
CA ARG A 89 16.72 -6.77 -36.42
C ARG A 89 17.92 -6.01 -35.88
N THR A 90 18.62 -6.64 -34.94
CA THR A 90 19.82 -6.15 -34.27
C THR A 90 21.07 -6.20 -35.18
N LYS A 91 21.57 -5.03 -35.62
CA LYS A 91 22.98 -4.56 -35.71
C LYS A 91 23.25 -3.51 -36.82
N THR A 92 23.80 -2.35 -36.38
CA THR A 92 24.97 -1.55 -36.87
C THR A 92 25.06 -1.08 -38.33
N HIS A 93 25.22 0.22 -38.68
CA HIS A 93 26.40 1.10 -38.43
C HIS A 93 26.11 2.63 -38.46
N GLY A 94 26.95 3.41 -37.72
CA GLY A 94 27.28 4.87 -37.77
C GLY A 94 26.41 5.79 -36.89
N MET A 95 26.85 6.60 -35.88
CA MET A 95 28.10 7.11 -35.23
C MET A 95 27.76 7.29 -33.70
N SER A 96 28.61 7.56 -32.71
CA SER A 96 29.97 8.15 -32.58
C SER A 96 30.76 7.54 -31.40
N GLU A 97 32.06 7.82 -31.39
CA GLU A 97 33.12 7.28 -30.53
C GLU A 97 33.18 7.95 -29.14
N THR A 98 32.70 7.30 -28.09
CA THR A 98 33.20 7.48 -26.70
C THR A 98 32.82 6.27 -25.86
N PRO A 99 33.78 5.47 -25.36
CA PRO A 99 33.50 4.32 -24.49
C PRO A 99 32.98 4.77 -23.11
N LEU A 100 32.08 3.98 -22.53
CA LEU A 100 31.54 4.16 -21.19
C LEU A 100 32.43 3.40 -20.18
N ASP A 101 33.69 3.81 -20.10
CA ASP A 101 34.70 3.15 -19.28
C ASP A 101 34.65 3.70 -17.85
N GLU A 102 33.85 3.09 -16.96
CA GLU A 102 34.03 3.29 -15.51
C GLU A 102 33.44 2.20 -14.59
N LEU A 103 32.88 1.11 -15.15
CA LEU A 103 32.25 0.02 -14.39
C LEU A 103 32.65 -1.39 -14.89
N GLU A 104 33.94 -1.61 -15.16
CA GLU A 104 34.42 -2.99 -15.37
C GLU A 104 34.30 -3.81 -14.07
N PRO A 105 33.73 -5.03 -14.13
CA PRO A 105 33.79 -5.98 -13.02
C PRO A 105 35.25 -6.37 -12.76
N ARG A 106 35.78 -6.09 -11.56
CA ARG A 106 37.14 -6.53 -11.17
C ARG A 106 37.23 -8.04 -10.91
N ASP A 107 36.09 -8.72 -10.81
CA ASP A 107 36.02 -10.16 -10.64
C ASP A 107 36.13 -10.87 -12.00
N GLU A 108 37.28 -11.49 -12.22
CA GLU A 108 37.67 -12.14 -13.47
C GLU A 108 36.78 -13.35 -13.82
N ALA A 109 36.16 -13.99 -12.82
CA ALA A 109 35.23 -15.09 -13.05
C ALA A 109 33.89 -14.58 -13.59
N MET A 110 33.40 -13.47 -13.06
CA MET A 110 32.17 -12.81 -13.53
C MET A 110 32.37 -12.26 -14.94
N ARG A 111 33.53 -11.66 -15.23
CA ARG A 111 33.88 -11.16 -16.57
C ARG A 111 33.86 -12.28 -17.60
N LYS A 112 34.49 -13.43 -17.31
CA LYS A 112 34.46 -14.61 -18.19
C LYS A 112 33.06 -15.19 -18.39
N MET A 113 32.20 -15.16 -17.37
CA MET A 113 30.81 -15.62 -17.50
C MET A 113 30.00 -14.70 -18.40
N ILE A 114 30.17 -13.38 -18.27
CA ILE A 114 29.51 -12.37 -19.11
C ILE A 114 30.03 -12.45 -20.55
N GLU A 115 31.34 -12.56 -20.77
CA GLU A 115 31.94 -12.76 -22.10
C GLU A 115 31.47 -14.09 -22.73
N GLY A 116 31.35 -15.16 -21.95
CA GLY A 116 30.82 -16.45 -22.41
C GLY A 116 29.35 -16.38 -22.81
N GLY A 117 28.53 -15.66 -22.03
CA GLY A 117 27.15 -15.35 -22.40
C GLY A 117 27.08 -14.51 -23.68
N TRP A 118 27.96 -13.51 -23.81
CA TRP A 118 28.00 -12.60 -24.94
C TRP A 118 28.43 -13.27 -26.25
N ARG A 119 29.37 -14.22 -26.21
CA ARG A 119 29.73 -15.06 -27.38
C ARG A 119 28.58 -15.93 -27.86
N THR A 120 27.64 -16.28 -26.98
CA THR A 120 26.43 -17.03 -27.37
C THR A 120 25.42 -16.12 -28.10
N VAL A 121 25.33 -14.86 -27.66
CA VAL A 121 24.36 -13.87 -28.19
C VAL A 121 24.88 -13.13 -29.42
N SER A 122 26.20 -12.94 -29.52
CA SER A 122 26.89 -12.29 -30.65
C SER A 122 28.16 -13.08 -31.00
N PRO A 123 28.03 -14.18 -31.77
CA PRO A 123 29.13 -15.11 -32.05
C PRO A 123 30.32 -14.51 -32.79
N ASN A 124 30.12 -13.36 -33.44
CA ASN A 124 31.13 -12.67 -34.25
C ASN A 124 31.66 -11.37 -33.59
N SER A 125 31.49 -11.19 -32.28
CA SER A 125 32.03 -10.02 -31.58
C SER A 125 33.55 -10.12 -31.46
N VAL A 126 34.27 -9.06 -31.86
CA VAL A 126 35.73 -9.01 -31.86
C VAL A 126 36.29 -8.68 -30.47
N ASN A 127 35.59 -7.85 -29.70
CA ASN A 127 36.04 -7.34 -28.38
C ASN A 127 35.19 -7.82 -27.19
N GLY A 128 34.32 -8.83 -27.39
CA GLY A 128 33.51 -9.36 -26.29
C GLY A 128 32.48 -8.36 -25.77
N ALA A 129 32.34 -8.24 -24.44
CA ALA A 129 31.31 -7.42 -23.81
C ALA A 129 31.48 -5.91 -24.02
N ASP A 130 32.68 -5.48 -24.46
CA ASP A 130 33.04 -4.08 -24.69
C ASP A 130 32.72 -3.60 -26.12
N ASP A 131 31.84 -4.32 -26.82
CA ASP A 131 31.38 -4.03 -28.19
C ASP A 131 30.28 -2.93 -28.14
N PRO A 132 30.56 -1.68 -28.57
CA PRO A 132 29.82 -0.48 -28.16
C PRO A 132 28.47 -0.25 -28.88
N LEU A 133 27.84 -1.29 -29.40
CA LEU A 133 26.76 -1.19 -30.40
C LEU A 133 25.37 -1.55 -29.85
N ILE A 134 24.83 -0.74 -28.93
CA ILE A 134 23.40 -0.72 -28.59
C ILE A 134 22.90 0.73 -28.43
N ASN A 135 22.53 1.39 -29.53
CA ASN A 135 21.53 2.47 -29.51
C ASN A 135 20.86 2.62 -30.89
N VAL A 136 19.55 2.88 -30.91
CA VAL A 136 18.72 3.00 -32.13
C VAL A 136 17.91 4.30 -32.08
N VAL A 137 18.57 5.46 -32.17
CA VAL A 137 18.07 6.64 -32.88
C VAL A 137 19.28 7.47 -33.34
N GLY A 138 19.56 7.44 -34.63
CA GLY A 138 20.62 8.24 -35.24
C GLY A 138 20.38 8.32 -36.74
N SER A 139 19.70 9.36 -37.20
CA SER A 139 19.85 9.84 -38.57
C SER A 139 19.60 11.34 -38.58
N GLY A 140 20.67 12.11 -38.72
CA GLY A 140 20.61 13.51 -39.16
C GLY A 140 20.17 13.66 -40.62
N ASP A 141 20.06 12.57 -41.40
CA ASP A 141 19.83 12.65 -42.86
C ASP A 141 18.76 11.68 -43.39
N SER A 142 17.63 11.50 -42.69
CA SER A 142 16.44 10.92 -43.33
C SER A 142 15.32 11.96 -43.41
N ASP A 143 15.40 12.77 -44.46
CA ASP A 143 14.36 13.70 -44.84
C ASP A 143 13.09 12.91 -45.23
N LEU A 144 12.10 12.89 -44.33
CA LEU A 144 10.71 12.46 -44.61
C LEU A 144 9.97 13.46 -45.52
N PHE A 145 10.68 14.44 -46.10
CA PHE A 145 10.17 15.57 -46.87
C PHE A 145 9.50 15.22 -48.21
N GLY A 146 9.54 13.96 -48.65
CA GLY A 146 8.91 13.50 -49.89
C GLY A 146 7.54 12.82 -49.74
N LEU A 147 7.12 12.47 -48.52
CA LEU A 147 5.82 11.85 -48.30
C LEU A 147 4.82 12.95 -47.90
N ALA A 148 3.83 13.21 -48.74
CA ALA A 148 2.67 14.02 -48.36
C ALA A 148 1.85 13.28 -47.29
N VAL A 149 2.32 13.32 -46.03
CA VAL A 149 1.75 12.58 -44.90
C VAL A 149 0.83 13.49 -44.11
N PHE A 150 -0.46 13.11 -44.06
CA PHE A 150 -1.40 13.57 -43.05
C PHE A 150 -1.47 12.49 -41.95
N CYS A 151 -0.84 12.78 -40.81
CA CYS A 151 -0.88 12.05 -39.53
C CYS A 151 -0.08 10.73 -39.39
N ALA A 152 0.63 10.64 -38.26
CA ALA A 152 1.39 9.46 -37.80
C ALA A 152 0.98 9.06 -36.38
N PHE A 153 0.94 7.74 -36.09
CA PHE A 153 0.80 7.16 -34.75
C PHE A 153 2.10 6.48 -34.33
N ILE A 154 2.57 6.70 -33.10
CA ILE A 154 3.72 5.98 -32.52
C ILE A 154 3.29 5.47 -31.14
N VAL A 155 3.49 4.18 -30.88
CA VAL A 155 3.31 3.55 -29.57
C VAL A 155 4.68 3.08 -29.08
N TYR A 156 5.09 3.54 -27.90
CA TYR A 156 6.31 3.15 -27.19
C TYR A 156 5.92 2.32 -25.96
N ILE A 157 6.60 1.20 -25.73
CA ILE A 157 6.49 0.41 -24.48
C ILE A 157 7.90 0.21 -23.94
N GLU A 158 8.19 0.80 -22.78
CA GLU A 158 9.44 0.63 -22.05
C GLU A 158 9.33 -0.49 -21.01
N SER A 159 10.40 -1.28 -20.88
CA SER A 159 10.51 -2.45 -20.01
C SER A 159 11.15 -2.08 -18.66
N GLY A 160 10.42 -2.34 -17.56
CA GLY A 160 10.97 -2.51 -16.20
C GLY A 160 10.89 -1.28 -15.28
N LYS A 161 9.90 -1.23 -14.38
CA LYS A 161 9.68 -0.14 -13.40
C LYS A 161 10.04 -0.53 -11.96
N MET A 162 10.34 0.46 -11.11
CA MET A 162 10.44 0.31 -9.65
C MET A 162 9.06 -0.03 -9.10
N TYR A 163 8.95 -0.81 -8.01
CA TYR A 163 7.64 -0.99 -7.36
C TYR A 163 7.28 0.28 -6.59
N ILE A 164 6.90 1.30 -7.33
CA ILE A 164 6.20 2.48 -6.84
C ILE A 164 4.72 2.20 -7.11
N ILE A 165 3.87 2.47 -6.13
CA ILE A 165 2.44 2.37 -6.34
C ILE A 165 2.01 3.52 -7.25
N GLU A 166 2.06 3.30 -8.56
CA GLU A 166 1.66 4.31 -9.56
C GLU A 166 0.15 4.28 -9.80
N SER A 167 -0.53 3.18 -9.43
CA SER A 167 -1.96 3.02 -9.67
C SER A 167 -2.79 3.45 -8.47
N LYS A 168 -3.85 4.22 -8.74
CA LYS A 168 -4.85 4.59 -7.73
C LYS A 168 -5.43 3.36 -7.03
N GLY A 169 -5.74 2.30 -7.79
CA GLY A 169 -6.23 1.04 -7.24
C GLY A 169 -5.24 0.37 -6.28
N GLY A 170 -3.94 0.38 -6.62
CA GLY A 170 -2.90 -0.15 -5.75
C GLY A 170 -2.76 0.64 -4.44
N ALA A 171 -2.87 1.97 -4.49
CA ALA A 171 -2.80 2.80 -3.29
C ALA A 171 -3.95 2.51 -2.33
N ILE A 172 -5.17 2.38 -2.87
CA ILE A 172 -6.36 1.97 -2.11
C ILE A 172 -6.16 0.59 -1.50
N ALA A 173 -5.72 -0.38 -2.30
CA ALA A 173 -5.51 -1.75 -1.82
C ALA A 173 -4.49 -1.80 -0.68
N CYS A 174 -3.38 -1.07 -0.81
CA CYS A 174 -2.37 -0.95 0.25
C CYS A 174 -2.95 -0.29 1.51
N MET A 175 -3.70 0.80 1.39
CA MET A 175 -4.33 1.45 2.54
C MET A 175 -5.38 0.56 3.22
N LEU A 176 -6.22 -0.16 2.47
CA LEU A 176 -7.21 -1.09 3.03
C LEU A 176 -6.54 -2.29 3.72
N LEU A 177 -5.46 -2.82 3.13
CA LEU A 177 -4.67 -3.88 3.75
C LEU A 177 -3.94 -3.38 5.00
N ALA A 178 -3.42 -2.15 4.96
CA ALA A 178 -2.83 -1.47 6.11
C ALA A 178 -3.84 -1.33 7.24
N LEU A 179 -5.07 -0.88 6.94
CA LEU A 179 -6.17 -0.77 7.90
C LEU A 179 -6.47 -2.12 8.57
N LEU A 180 -6.51 -3.21 7.79
CA LEU A 180 -6.70 -4.56 8.33
C LEU A 180 -5.57 -4.95 9.29
N PHE A 181 -4.32 -4.73 8.90
CA PHE A 181 -3.16 -5.12 9.71
C PHE A 181 -3.03 -4.25 10.97
N LEU A 182 -3.12 -2.93 10.80
CA LEU A 182 -3.01 -1.93 11.86
C LEU A 182 -4.17 -2.01 12.86
N GLY A 183 -5.37 -2.41 12.43
CA GLY A 183 -6.48 -2.64 13.33
C GLY A 183 -6.46 -4.02 14.03
N THR A 184 -5.66 -4.97 13.54
CA THR A 184 -5.60 -6.34 14.10
C THR A 184 -4.52 -6.48 15.18
N TRP A 185 -3.33 -5.91 15.01
CA TRP A 185 -2.25 -6.05 15.99
C TRP A 185 -2.63 -5.57 17.42
N PRO A 186 -3.42 -4.50 17.63
CA PRO A 186 -3.85 -4.07 18.97
C PRO A 186 -4.66 -5.14 19.70
N ALA A 187 -5.49 -5.87 18.95
CA ALA A 187 -6.28 -6.97 19.49
C ALA A 187 -5.39 -8.13 19.94
N ILE A 188 -4.35 -8.46 19.17
CA ILE A 188 -3.40 -9.51 19.55
C ILE A 188 -2.63 -9.11 20.81
N MET A 189 -2.16 -7.86 20.90
CA MET A 189 -1.48 -7.37 22.10
C MET A 189 -2.40 -7.41 23.32
N THR A 190 -3.64 -6.95 23.17
CA THR A 190 -4.67 -7.03 24.23
C THR A 190 -4.93 -8.48 24.66
N LEU A 191 -4.95 -9.42 23.72
CA LEU A 191 -5.11 -10.85 24.03
C LEU A 191 -3.97 -11.38 24.90
N THR A 192 -2.72 -10.99 24.62
CA THR A 192 -1.57 -11.43 25.44
C THR A 192 -1.64 -10.88 26.86
N GLU A 193 -2.04 -9.62 27.03
CA GLU A 193 -2.23 -8.98 28.34
C GLU A 193 -3.33 -9.68 29.15
N ARG A 194 -4.47 -9.95 28.51
CA ARG A 194 -5.60 -10.66 29.15
C ARG A 194 -5.26 -12.10 29.53
N ARG A 195 -4.29 -12.72 28.85
CA ARG A 195 -3.74 -14.05 29.20
C ARG A 195 -2.72 -14.00 30.34
N GLY A 196 -2.34 -12.82 30.82
CA GLY A 196 -1.41 -12.64 31.93
C GLY A 196 0.05 -12.47 31.53
N ARG A 197 0.38 -12.39 30.22
CA ARG A 197 1.76 -12.10 29.79
C ARG A 197 2.09 -10.65 30.11
N LEU A 198 3.29 -10.41 30.64
CA LEU A 198 3.74 -9.08 31.03
C LEU A 198 3.84 -8.15 29.81
N PRO A 199 3.23 -6.95 29.83
CA PRO A 199 3.25 -6.01 28.72
C PRO A 199 4.66 -5.71 28.19
N GLN A 200 5.64 -5.55 29.09
CA GLN A 200 7.03 -5.30 28.74
C GLN A 200 7.69 -6.47 28.02
N HIS A 201 7.33 -7.73 28.32
CA HIS A 201 7.82 -8.89 27.56
C HIS A 201 7.18 -8.93 26.17
N THR A 202 5.86 -8.74 26.11
CA THR A 202 5.11 -8.68 24.86
C THR A 202 5.66 -7.58 23.94
N TYR A 203 5.94 -6.38 24.47
CA TYR A 203 6.37 -5.24 23.66
C TYR A 203 7.79 -5.42 23.13
N LEU A 204 8.68 -6.05 23.89
CA LEU A 204 10.04 -6.41 23.42
C LEU A 204 9.97 -7.37 22.22
N ASP A 205 9.13 -8.41 22.29
CA ASP A 205 8.93 -9.34 21.17
C ASP A 205 8.30 -8.64 19.96
N TYR A 206 7.26 -7.81 20.20
CA TYR A 206 6.59 -7.01 19.18
C TYR A 206 7.55 -6.05 18.45
N THR A 207 8.40 -5.33 19.19
CA THR A 207 9.24 -4.31 18.56
C THR A 207 10.35 -4.92 17.69
N ILE A 208 10.81 -6.14 18.02
CA ILE A 208 11.80 -6.88 17.22
C ILE A 208 11.21 -7.22 15.85
N THR A 209 10.02 -7.82 15.81
CA THR A 209 9.41 -8.21 14.52
C THR A 209 8.85 -7.03 13.75
N ASN A 210 8.46 -5.95 14.45
CA ASN A 210 8.12 -4.68 13.81
C ASN A 210 9.31 -4.09 13.03
N LEU A 211 10.51 -4.06 13.63
CA LEU A 211 11.74 -3.66 12.94
C LEU A 211 12.06 -4.64 11.80
N LEU A 212 11.93 -5.94 12.02
CA LEU A 212 12.21 -6.96 11.02
C LEU A 212 11.31 -6.81 9.77
N ALA A 213 10.03 -6.47 9.94
CA ALA A 213 9.15 -6.17 8.82
C ALA A 213 9.66 -4.99 7.97
N ALA A 214 10.13 -3.92 8.62
CA ALA A 214 10.71 -2.77 7.92
C ALA A 214 12.02 -3.12 7.20
N VAL A 215 12.87 -3.95 7.82
CA VAL A 215 14.09 -4.50 7.18
C VAL A 215 13.70 -5.32 5.94
N ILE A 216 12.72 -6.21 6.06
CA ILE A 216 12.23 -7.02 4.92
C ILE A 216 11.75 -6.09 3.81
N ILE A 217 10.92 -5.10 4.10
CA ILE A 217 10.42 -4.14 3.10
C ILE A 217 11.58 -3.37 2.44
N ALA A 218 12.54 -2.86 3.22
CA ALA A 218 13.65 -2.06 2.70
C ALA A 218 14.60 -2.87 1.80
N PHE A 219 14.92 -4.11 2.18
CA PHE A 219 15.80 -5.00 1.41
C PHE A 219 15.09 -5.73 0.26
N THR A 220 13.76 -5.72 0.22
CA THR A 220 12.98 -6.27 -0.90
C THR A 220 12.49 -5.13 -1.80
N LEU A 221 11.38 -4.49 -1.45
CA LEU A 221 10.73 -3.44 -2.24
C LEU A 221 11.63 -2.20 -2.41
N GLY A 222 12.48 -1.89 -1.41
CA GLY A 222 13.44 -0.80 -1.50
C GLY A 222 14.67 -1.05 -2.39
N GLN A 223 14.90 -2.31 -2.81
CA GLN A 223 15.94 -2.67 -3.79
C GLN A 223 15.39 -2.85 -5.20
N ILE A 224 14.11 -3.19 -5.31
CA ILE A 224 13.48 -3.55 -6.60
C ILE A 224 13.11 -2.28 -7.37
N GLY A 225 13.93 -1.93 -8.37
CA GLY A 225 13.61 -0.89 -9.35
C GLY A 225 14.81 -0.18 -9.97
N PRO A 226 14.63 0.48 -11.13
CA PRO A 226 15.68 1.25 -11.79
C PRO A 226 15.85 2.68 -11.24
N SER A 227 14.89 3.19 -10.46
CA SER A 227 14.98 4.55 -9.89
C SER A 227 16.08 4.60 -8.85
N ARG A 228 17.13 5.36 -9.15
CA ARG A 228 18.20 5.66 -8.20
C ARG A 228 17.89 6.97 -7.48
N PRO A 229 18.25 7.08 -6.20
CA PRO A 229 18.94 6.05 -5.40
C PRO A 229 17.99 4.97 -4.84
N ASN A 230 18.42 3.71 -4.89
CA ASN A 230 17.75 2.62 -4.16
C ASN A 230 18.09 2.69 -2.66
N PHE A 231 17.47 1.85 -1.84
CA PHE A 231 17.66 1.90 -0.38
C PHE A 231 19.14 1.83 0.03
N ILE A 232 19.96 0.95 -0.58
CA ILE A 232 21.38 0.82 -0.19
C ILE A 232 22.16 2.08 -0.58
N THR A 233 21.92 2.62 -1.78
CA THR A 233 22.55 3.88 -2.19
C THR A 233 22.18 5.03 -1.26
N GLN A 234 20.95 5.08 -0.74
CA GLN A 234 20.53 6.16 0.17
C GLN A 234 21.16 6.08 1.56
N LEU A 235 21.69 4.92 1.98
CA LEU A 235 22.36 4.78 3.27
C LEU A 235 23.69 5.55 3.34
N SER A 236 24.36 5.76 2.21
CA SER A 236 25.64 6.47 2.15
C SER A 236 25.51 7.94 1.75
N GLN A 237 24.30 8.42 1.50
CA GLN A 237 24.03 9.79 1.07
C GLN A 237 23.94 10.77 2.25
N ASP A 238 24.27 12.03 2.00
CA ASP A 238 24.15 13.13 2.98
C ASP A 238 22.70 13.65 3.06
N ASN A 239 21.79 12.79 3.51
CA ASN A 239 20.35 13.05 3.64
C ASN A 239 19.88 13.12 5.11
N TRP A 240 20.80 13.44 6.03
CA TRP A 240 20.59 13.31 7.47
C TRP A 240 19.42 14.15 8.01
N GLN A 241 19.16 15.33 7.42
CA GLN A 241 18.04 16.19 7.80
C GLN A 241 16.70 15.46 7.64
N SER A 242 16.49 14.83 6.49
CA SER A 242 15.31 13.99 6.25
C SER A 242 15.28 12.73 7.12
N VAL A 243 16.45 12.13 7.39
CA VAL A 243 16.56 10.98 8.30
C VAL A 243 16.11 11.35 9.71
N MET A 244 16.45 12.55 10.20
CA MET A 244 16.00 13.03 11.52
C MET A 244 14.49 13.19 11.60
N PHE A 245 13.82 13.64 10.54
CA PHE A 245 12.35 13.67 10.51
C PHE A 245 11.75 12.26 10.56
N ALA A 246 12.30 11.31 9.78
CA ALA A 246 11.87 9.92 9.84
C ALA A 246 12.06 9.34 11.25
N MET A 247 13.21 9.60 11.88
CA MET A 247 13.50 9.14 13.24
C MET A 247 12.59 9.78 14.29
N ALA A 248 12.29 11.08 14.16
CA ALA A 248 11.33 11.75 15.04
C ALA A 248 9.94 11.11 14.94
N GLY A 249 9.49 10.81 13.72
CA GLY A 249 8.25 10.07 13.47
C GLY A 249 8.24 8.69 14.14
N GLY A 250 9.35 7.95 14.04
CA GLY A 250 9.49 6.63 14.64
C GLY A 250 9.44 6.66 16.17
N ILE A 251 10.09 7.64 16.78
CA ILE A 251 10.04 7.85 18.23
C ILE A 251 8.61 8.11 18.69
N VAL A 252 7.91 9.06 18.08
CA VAL A 252 6.54 9.42 18.53
C VAL A 252 5.55 8.29 18.28
N LEU A 253 5.64 7.56 17.15
CA LEU A 253 4.81 6.36 16.93
C LEU A 253 5.08 5.31 18.02
N SER A 254 6.35 5.05 18.35
CA SER A 254 6.72 4.05 19.35
C SER A 254 6.24 4.42 20.76
N LEU A 255 6.33 5.70 21.14
CA LEU A 255 5.77 6.21 22.40
C LEU A 255 4.24 6.06 22.44
N GLY A 256 3.56 6.37 21.34
CA GLY A 256 2.11 6.18 21.22
C GLY A 256 1.71 4.71 21.34
N ASN A 257 2.36 3.81 20.60
CA ASN A 257 2.10 2.37 20.63
C ASN A 257 2.37 1.75 22.01
N LEU A 258 3.43 2.21 22.69
CA LEU A 258 3.73 1.76 24.04
C LEU A 258 2.67 2.25 25.02
N ALA A 259 2.26 3.51 24.91
CA ALA A 259 1.19 4.08 25.74
C ALA A 259 -0.15 3.36 25.53
N THR A 260 -0.58 3.09 24.29
CA THR A 260 -1.84 2.38 24.02
C THR A 260 -1.86 0.98 24.62
N GLN A 261 -0.72 0.27 24.66
CA GLN A 261 -0.62 -1.04 25.31
C GLN A 261 -1.13 -1.03 26.76
N TYR A 262 -0.80 0.02 27.51
CA TYR A 262 -1.29 0.18 28.88
C TYR A 262 -2.71 0.73 28.91
N ALA A 263 -3.09 1.61 27.99
CA ALA A 263 -4.42 2.22 27.95
C ALA A 263 -5.55 1.20 27.71
N TRP A 264 -5.35 0.22 26.81
CA TRP A 264 -6.35 -0.81 26.50
C TRP A 264 -6.82 -1.54 27.75
N ALA A 265 -5.95 -1.68 28.74
CA ALA A 265 -6.30 -2.37 29.96
C ALA A 265 -7.39 -1.65 30.78
N PHE A 266 -7.33 -0.32 30.83
CA PHE A 266 -8.19 0.53 31.65
C PHE A 266 -9.48 0.95 30.95
N VAL A 267 -9.39 1.36 29.69
CA VAL A 267 -10.53 1.93 28.96
C VAL A 267 -11.06 1.03 27.84
N GLY A 268 -10.36 -0.08 27.55
CA GLY A 268 -10.75 -1.05 26.53
C GLY A 268 -10.16 -0.74 25.16
N LEU A 269 -10.17 -1.76 24.29
CA LEU A 269 -9.60 -1.67 22.95
C LEU A 269 -10.38 -0.65 22.11
N SER A 270 -11.69 -0.82 22.02
CA SER A 270 -12.56 0.03 21.20
C SER A 270 -12.45 1.52 21.55
N VAL A 271 -12.42 1.90 22.83
CA VAL A 271 -12.37 3.31 23.25
C VAL A 271 -11.00 3.93 22.99
N THR A 272 -9.93 3.19 23.27
CA THR A 272 -8.57 3.66 23.03
C THR A 272 -8.40 3.99 21.55
N GLU A 273 -8.72 3.05 20.66
CA GLU A 273 -8.56 3.20 19.22
C GLU A 273 -9.41 4.34 18.65
N VAL A 274 -10.64 4.51 19.16
CA VAL A 274 -11.53 5.58 18.69
C VAL A 274 -10.99 6.96 19.06
N VAL A 275 -10.53 7.14 20.29
CA VAL A 275 -10.01 8.44 20.73
C VAL A 275 -8.68 8.75 20.06
N THR A 276 -7.75 7.79 20.01
CA THR A 276 -6.45 8.01 19.39
C THR A 276 -6.59 8.30 17.91
N SER A 277 -7.36 7.49 17.16
CA SER A 277 -7.56 7.71 15.73
C SER A 277 -8.19 9.05 15.41
N SER A 278 -9.18 9.50 16.18
CA SER A 278 -9.80 10.81 15.95
C SER A 278 -8.84 11.97 16.19
N ILE A 279 -7.99 11.90 17.22
CA ILE A 279 -6.94 12.90 17.45
C ILE A 279 -5.92 12.87 16.30
N THR A 280 -5.48 11.66 15.90
CA THR A 280 -4.53 11.46 14.80
C THR A 280 -5.04 12.07 13.50
N VAL A 281 -6.29 11.79 13.12
CA VAL A 281 -6.86 12.30 11.87
C VAL A 281 -7.05 13.81 11.94
N VAL A 282 -7.67 14.34 13.00
CA VAL A 282 -7.96 15.79 13.06
C VAL A 282 -6.69 16.63 12.99
N ILE A 283 -5.65 16.26 13.75
CA ILE A 283 -4.39 17.01 13.77
C ILE A 283 -3.51 16.60 12.58
N GLY A 284 -3.29 15.31 12.38
CA GLY A 284 -2.40 14.75 11.36
C GLY A 284 -2.86 15.06 9.94
N THR A 285 -4.15 14.89 9.62
CA THR A 285 -4.69 15.19 8.28
C THR A 285 -4.63 16.69 8.00
N THR A 286 -4.86 17.53 9.00
CA THR A 286 -4.74 18.98 8.85
C THR A 286 -3.30 19.38 8.54
N LEU A 287 -2.32 18.86 9.28
CA LEU A 287 -0.91 19.14 9.03
C LEU A 287 -0.46 18.59 7.67
N ASN A 288 -0.78 17.32 7.38
CA ASN A 288 -0.45 16.69 6.11
C ASN A 288 -1.08 17.38 4.91
N TYR A 289 -2.29 17.93 5.04
CA TYR A 289 -2.92 18.68 3.95
C TYR A 289 -2.08 19.89 3.53
N PHE A 290 -1.49 20.61 4.49
CA PHE A 290 -0.61 21.73 4.20
C PHE A 290 0.79 21.28 3.78
N LEU A 291 1.30 20.19 4.33
CA LEU A 291 2.60 19.62 3.94
C LEU A 291 2.57 19.03 2.53
N ASP A 292 1.47 18.42 2.11
CA ASP A 292 1.31 17.87 0.76
C ASP A 292 0.85 18.94 -0.25
N ASP A 293 1.21 20.22 -0.07
CA ASP A 293 0.86 21.33 -0.99
C ASP A 293 -0.63 21.37 -1.38
N ARG A 294 -1.51 20.91 -0.49
CA ARG A 294 -2.96 20.88 -0.69
C ARG A 294 -3.42 20.02 -1.87
N ILE A 295 -2.70 18.94 -2.18
CA ILE A 295 -3.07 18.01 -3.29
C ILE A 295 -4.46 17.40 -3.15
N ASN A 296 -4.94 17.19 -1.92
CA ASN A 296 -6.26 16.60 -1.66
C ASN A 296 -7.35 17.67 -1.70
N ARG A 297 -8.56 17.32 -2.17
CA ARG A 297 -9.68 18.27 -2.21
C ARG A 297 -10.18 18.56 -0.78
N ALA A 298 -9.90 19.76 -0.26
CA ALA A 298 -10.29 20.19 1.08
C ALA A 298 -11.79 20.02 1.37
N GLU A 299 -12.62 20.35 0.39
CA GLU A 299 -14.09 20.22 0.43
C GLU A 299 -14.57 18.80 0.71
N ILE A 300 -13.73 17.79 0.47
CA ILE A 300 -14.03 16.37 0.71
C ILE A 300 -13.21 15.87 1.90
N LEU A 301 -11.94 16.27 2.00
CA LEU A 301 -11.02 15.82 3.05
C LEU A 301 -11.53 16.17 4.47
N PHE A 302 -11.87 17.43 4.70
CA PHE A 302 -12.23 17.90 6.04
C PHE A 302 -13.59 17.37 6.54
N PRO A 303 -14.63 17.19 5.69
CA PRO A 303 -15.80 16.43 6.08
C PRO A 303 -15.47 15.00 6.54
N GLY A 304 -14.51 14.33 5.88
CA GLY A 304 -14.02 13.02 6.32
C GLY A 304 -13.38 13.06 7.71
N ALA A 305 -12.54 14.05 7.98
CA ALA A 305 -11.98 14.29 9.32
C ALA A 305 -13.07 14.66 10.35
N ALA A 306 -14.11 15.41 9.96
CA ALA A 306 -15.23 15.72 10.83
C ALA A 306 -16.04 14.46 11.21
N CYS A 307 -16.15 13.46 10.32
CA CYS A 307 -16.75 12.17 10.67
C CYS A 307 -16.00 11.47 11.83
N PHE A 308 -14.67 11.62 11.95
CA PHE A 308 -13.91 11.12 13.10
C PHE A 308 -14.26 11.84 14.41
N LEU A 309 -14.54 13.16 14.35
CA LEU A 309 -15.02 13.91 15.52
C LEU A 309 -16.42 13.45 15.95
N ILE A 310 -17.31 13.19 14.99
CA ILE A 310 -18.64 12.64 15.29
C ILE A 310 -18.50 11.21 15.87
N ALA A 311 -17.61 10.40 15.30
CA ALA A 311 -17.34 9.05 15.77
C ALA A 311 -16.78 9.03 17.21
N VAL A 312 -15.89 9.97 17.59
CA VAL A 312 -15.37 10.04 18.97
C VAL A 312 -16.45 10.42 19.98
N CYS A 313 -17.41 11.26 19.59
CA CYS A 313 -18.59 11.58 20.40
C CYS A 313 -19.45 10.33 20.64
N PHE A 314 -19.73 9.56 19.59
CA PHE A 314 -20.42 8.27 19.73
C PHE A 314 -19.60 7.29 20.57
N GLY A 315 -18.29 7.15 20.35
CA GLY A 315 -17.42 6.28 21.14
C GLY A 315 -17.40 6.64 22.62
N SER A 316 -17.40 7.93 22.96
CA SER A 316 -17.51 8.42 24.32
C SER A 316 -18.87 8.03 24.94
N ALA A 317 -19.96 8.15 24.18
CA ALA A 317 -21.28 7.72 24.61
C ALA A 317 -21.38 6.19 24.78
N VAL A 318 -20.79 5.41 23.86
CA VAL A 318 -20.68 3.94 23.94
C VAL A 318 -19.95 3.55 25.22
N HIS A 319 -18.80 4.17 25.51
CA HIS A 319 -18.02 3.88 26.72
C HIS A 319 -18.83 4.16 27.98
N LYS A 320 -19.45 5.33 28.07
CA LYS A 320 -20.28 5.71 29.23
C LYS A 320 -21.44 4.73 29.44
N SER A 321 -22.11 4.34 28.35
CA SER A 321 -23.23 3.36 28.39
C SER A 321 -22.74 1.97 28.83
N ASN A 322 -21.65 1.48 28.25
CA ASN A 322 -21.09 0.17 28.56
C ASN A 322 -20.50 0.09 29.99
N ALA A 323 -19.88 1.17 30.48
CA ALA A 323 -19.38 1.25 31.85
C ALA A 323 -20.53 1.16 32.87
N ALA A 324 -21.67 1.81 32.58
CA ALA A 324 -22.88 1.67 33.39
C ALA A 324 -23.44 0.24 33.37
N ASP A 325 -23.49 -0.39 32.18
CA ASP A 325 -23.92 -1.79 32.02
C ASP A 325 -23.02 -2.74 32.83
N ASN A 326 -21.69 -2.56 32.79
CA ASN A 326 -20.74 -3.36 33.55
C ASN A 326 -20.85 -3.16 35.06
N LYS A 327 -21.04 -1.92 35.52
CA LYS A 327 -21.27 -1.64 36.95
C LYS A 327 -22.54 -2.34 37.46
N SER A 328 -23.63 -2.28 36.69
CA SER A 328 -24.90 -2.94 37.03
C SER A 328 -24.74 -4.46 37.13
N LYS A 329 -24.04 -5.08 36.16
CA LYS A 329 -23.74 -6.52 36.18
C LYS A 329 -23.00 -6.94 37.46
N LEU A 330 -21.96 -6.20 37.84
CA LEU A 330 -21.16 -6.48 39.04
C LEU A 330 -21.95 -6.28 40.34
N GLN A 331 -22.75 -5.21 40.43
CA GLN A 331 -23.61 -4.96 41.59
C GLN A 331 -24.67 -6.06 41.77
N ASN A 332 -25.31 -6.48 40.69
CA ASN A 332 -26.29 -7.56 40.74
C ASN A 332 -25.66 -8.89 41.14
N PHE A 333 -24.47 -9.20 40.64
CA PHE A 333 -23.72 -10.41 41.04
C PHE A 333 -23.37 -10.42 42.52
N ASN A 334 -22.86 -9.30 43.05
CA ASN A 334 -22.56 -9.18 44.48
C ASN A 334 -23.84 -9.31 45.34
N ARG A 335 -24.95 -8.72 44.89
CA ARG A 335 -26.24 -8.85 45.57
C ARG A 335 -26.72 -10.30 45.61
N LEU A 336 -26.64 -11.01 44.48
CA LEU A 336 -27.02 -12.42 44.37
C LEU A 336 -26.13 -13.33 45.23
N ASN A 337 -24.81 -13.10 45.22
CA ASN A 337 -23.89 -13.85 46.07
C ASN A 337 -24.13 -13.59 47.56
N ASN A 338 -24.41 -12.35 47.95
CA ASN A 338 -24.73 -12.03 49.34
C ASN A 338 -26.03 -12.71 49.78
N ILE A 339 -27.05 -12.76 48.92
CA ILE A 339 -28.31 -13.49 49.19
C ILE A 339 -28.03 -14.99 49.29
N HIS A 340 -27.23 -15.56 48.39
CA HIS A 340 -26.88 -16.98 48.42
C HIS A 340 -26.12 -17.34 49.70
N ASN A 341 -25.09 -16.57 50.05
CA ASN A 341 -24.33 -16.77 51.29
C ASN A 341 -25.22 -16.61 52.53
N TYR A 342 -26.16 -15.65 52.54
CA TYR A 342 -27.13 -15.48 53.62
C TYR A 342 -28.06 -16.69 53.73
N LEU A 343 -28.57 -17.20 52.60
CA LEU A 343 -29.42 -18.39 52.56
C LEU A 343 -28.65 -19.67 52.97
N GLU A 344 -27.40 -19.84 52.56
CA GLU A 344 -26.53 -20.94 53.03
C GLU A 344 -26.25 -20.83 54.52
N THR A 345 -25.98 -19.63 55.05
CA THR A 345 -25.74 -19.39 56.48
C THR A 345 -27.03 -19.56 57.31
N THR A 346 -28.21 -19.33 56.72
CA THR A 346 -29.50 -19.53 57.40
C THR A 346 -29.96 -20.99 57.32
N SER A 347 -29.62 -21.67 56.21
CA SER A 347 -29.93 -23.08 56.01
C SER A 347 -28.93 -24.03 56.70
N SER A 348 -27.75 -23.54 57.11
CA SER A 348 -26.80 -24.30 57.93
C SER A 348 -27.22 -24.42 59.41
N PHE A 349 -28.40 -23.92 59.80
CA PHE A 349 -29.01 -24.24 61.10
C PHE A 349 -29.78 -25.57 61.09
N GLN A 350 -29.94 -26.26 59.95
CA GLN A 350 -30.39 -27.65 59.94
C GLN A 350 -29.70 -28.46 58.83
N ILE A 351 -29.17 -29.62 59.26
CA ILE A 351 -28.65 -30.76 58.48
C ILE A 351 -27.12 -30.76 58.27
N GLU A 352 -26.43 -31.41 59.20
CA GLU A 352 -25.26 -32.24 58.87
C GLU A 352 -25.71 -33.36 57.92
N THR A 353 -25.26 -33.36 56.67
CA THR A 353 -24.97 -34.60 55.94
C THR A 353 -24.01 -34.36 54.77
N ASN A 354 -22.90 -35.11 54.82
CA ASN A 354 -22.17 -35.73 53.71
C ASN A 354 -21.65 -34.85 52.56
N HIS A 355 -20.34 -34.57 52.67
CA HIS A 355 -19.45 -34.37 51.54
C HIS A 355 -19.69 -35.40 50.43
N ALA A 356 -20.25 -34.95 49.31
CA ALA A 356 -20.19 -35.64 48.04
C ALA A 356 -19.51 -34.71 47.01
N ASN A 357 -18.28 -35.06 46.67
CA ASN A 357 -17.59 -34.59 45.48
C ASN A 357 -18.48 -34.80 44.26
N SER A 358 -19.04 -33.73 43.69
CA SER A 358 -19.54 -33.76 42.32
C SER A 358 -18.61 -32.95 41.43
N GLY A 359 -17.85 -33.67 40.61
CA GLY A 359 -16.99 -33.14 39.56
C GLY A 359 -17.82 -32.51 38.44
N LEU A 360 -18.37 -31.32 38.70
CA LEU A 360 -18.93 -30.47 37.66
C LEU A 360 -17.77 -29.70 37.04
N GLY A 361 -17.34 -30.09 35.83
CA GLY A 361 -16.32 -29.37 35.09
C GLY A 361 -16.66 -27.88 35.09
N LYS A 362 -15.76 -27.03 35.62
CA LYS A 362 -15.96 -25.58 35.75
C LYS A 362 -16.43 -25.02 34.41
N GLU A 363 -17.73 -24.79 34.27
CA GLU A 363 -18.30 -24.18 33.06
C GLU A 363 -17.64 -22.81 32.93
N LYS A 364 -16.92 -22.56 31.84
CA LYS A 364 -16.21 -21.28 31.65
C LYS A 364 -17.23 -20.15 31.73
N ALA A 365 -16.95 -19.15 32.56
CA ALA A 365 -17.84 -18.01 32.74
C ALA A 365 -18.14 -17.36 31.39
N LYS A 366 -19.44 -17.20 31.08
CA LYS A 366 -19.87 -16.69 29.78
C LYS A 366 -19.50 -15.21 29.65
N GLU A 367 -18.91 -14.82 28.52
CA GLU A 367 -18.47 -13.45 28.23
C GLU A 367 -19.54 -12.38 28.50
N GLY A 368 -19.12 -11.22 28.99
CA GLY A 368 -20.03 -10.13 29.34
C GLY A 368 -20.85 -10.35 30.61
N THR A 369 -20.62 -11.43 31.39
CA THR A 369 -21.13 -11.59 32.76
C THR A 369 -20.17 -10.99 33.79
N ALA A 370 -20.67 -10.70 35.00
CA ALA A 370 -19.84 -10.32 36.14
C ALA A 370 -18.80 -11.39 36.51
N ALA A 371 -19.18 -12.66 36.51
CA ALA A 371 -18.26 -13.78 36.77
C ALA A 371 -17.09 -13.81 35.77
N PHE A 372 -17.37 -13.56 34.49
CA PHE A 372 -16.33 -13.46 33.47
C PHE A 372 -15.38 -12.26 33.71
N LEU A 373 -15.92 -11.09 34.08
CA LEU A 373 -15.10 -9.92 34.40
C LEU A 373 -14.19 -10.15 35.62
N ILE A 374 -14.69 -10.84 36.64
CA ILE A 374 -13.91 -11.21 37.83
C ILE A 374 -12.81 -12.21 37.48
N GLU A 375 -13.12 -13.22 36.67
CA GLU A 375 -12.13 -14.21 36.22
C GLU A 375 -11.05 -13.58 35.34
N LEU A 376 -11.45 -12.69 34.42
CA LEU A 376 -10.54 -11.92 33.59
C LEU A 376 -9.60 -11.05 34.45
N GLU A 377 -10.12 -10.40 35.48
CA GLU A 377 -9.30 -9.58 36.39
C GLU A 377 -8.24 -10.41 37.12
N LYS A 378 -8.55 -11.66 37.48
CA LYS A 378 -7.57 -12.57 38.08
C LYS A 378 -6.48 -12.98 37.09
N GLN A 379 -6.87 -13.28 35.85
CA GLN A 379 -5.97 -13.80 34.83
C GLN A 379 -5.04 -12.75 34.21
N ARG A 380 -5.55 -11.54 33.97
CA ARG A 380 -4.85 -10.50 33.21
C ARG A 380 -3.59 -9.97 33.90
N ALA A 381 -2.66 -9.40 33.13
CA ALA A 381 -1.42 -8.87 33.67
C ALA A 381 -1.62 -7.53 34.40
N ILE A 382 -2.38 -6.59 33.81
CA ILE A 382 -2.61 -5.26 34.38
C ILE A 382 -3.88 -5.29 35.22
N LYS A 383 -3.76 -5.10 36.54
CA LYS A 383 -4.93 -5.03 37.43
C LYS A 383 -5.59 -3.66 37.35
N VAL A 384 -6.90 -3.63 37.08
CA VAL A 384 -7.67 -2.39 36.88
C VAL A 384 -8.81 -2.22 37.85
N PHE A 385 -9.22 -3.26 38.57
CA PHE A 385 -10.26 -3.11 39.60
C PHE A 385 -9.79 -2.14 40.69
N GLY A 386 -10.67 -1.19 41.04
CA GLY A 386 -10.36 -0.13 42.00
C GLY A 386 -9.48 1.00 41.46
N LYS A 387 -9.07 0.97 40.19
CA LYS A 387 -8.32 2.06 39.55
C LYS A 387 -9.25 3.03 38.82
N SER A 388 -8.85 4.30 38.74
CA SER A 388 -9.61 5.32 38.04
C SER A 388 -9.45 5.17 36.52
N THR A 389 -10.57 5.25 35.79
CA THR A 389 -10.59 5.28 34.31
C THR A 389 -9.92 6.53 33.74
N ILE A 390 -9.78 7.59 34.54
CA ILE A 390 -9.08 8.83 34.15
C ILE A 390 -7.62 8.55 33.79
N ILE A 391 -6.97 7.60 34.49
CA ILE A 391 -5.59 7.20 34.19
C ILE A 391 -5.51 6.64 32.77
N GLY A 392 -6.41 5.73 32.43
CA GLY A 392 -6.49 5.16 31.08
C GLY A 392 -6.75 6.23 30.02
N LEU A 393 -7.72 7.12 30.24
CA LEU A 393 -8.04 8.21 29.32
C LEU A 393 -6.87 9.18 29.12
N ALA A 394 -6.12 9.51 30.18
CA ALA A 394 -4.95 10.37 30.07
C ALA A 394 -3.84 9.73 29.20
N ILE A 395 -3.60 8.42 29.39
CA ILE A 395 -2.66 7.67 28.56
C ILE A 395 -3.15 7.62 27.10
N THR A 396 -4.46 7.40 26.88
CA THR A 396 -5.06 7.43 25.53
C THR A 396 -4.87 8.78 24.85
N PHE A 397 -5.08 9.89 25.56
CA PHE A 397 -4.92 11.23 24.99
C PHE A 397 -3.46 11.53 24.63
N PHE A 398 -2.52 11.15 25.51
CA PHE A 398 -1.09 11.22 25.23
C PHE A 398 -0.71 10.40 23.99
N ALA A 399 -1.23 9.18 23.86
CA ALA A 399 -1.00 8.34 22.70
C ALA A 399 -1.55 8.97 21.40
N GLY A 400 -2.74 9.57 21.45
CA GLY A 400 -3.34 10.25 20.30
C GLY A 400 -2.50 11.44 19.81
N ILE A 401 -1.94 12.23 20.73
CA ILE A 401 -1.01 13.33 20.39
C ILE A 401 0.28 12.77 19.77
N CYS A 402 0.82 11.69 20.33
CA CYS A 402 2.00 11.05 19.76
C CYS A 402 1.72 10.56 18.33
N PHE A 403 0.55 9.95 18.11
CA PHE A 403 0.17 9.45 16.79
C PHE A 403 -0.13 10.54 15.77
N SER A 404 -0.67 11.70 16.17
CA SER A 404 -0.92 12.77 15.21
C SER A 404 0.35 13.34 14.58
N MET A 405 1.51 13.13 15.21
CA MET A 405 2.79 13.69 14.75
C MET A 405 3.60 12.75 13.85
N PHE A 406 3.39 11.43 13.88
CA PHE A 406 4.26 10.50 13.12
C PHE A 406 4.08 10.67 11.61
N SER A 407 2.84 10.83 11.15
CA SER A 407 2.52 10.91 9.71
C SER A 407 3.06 12.22 9.10
N PRO A 408 2.87 13.41 9.72
CA PRO A 408 3.54 14.65 9.31
C PRO A 408 5.07 14.58 9.31
N ALA A 409 5.67 14.00 10.35
CA ALA A 409 7.13 13.83 10.40
C ALA A 409 7.64 12.91 9.28
N PHE A 410 6.91 11.82 9.00
CA PHE A 410 7.23 10.92 7.89
C PHE A 410 7.08 11.60 6.53
N ASN A 411 6.02 12.39 6.35
CA ASN A 411 5.78 13.18 5.15
C ASN A 411 6.96 14.11 4.88
N LEU A 412 7.38 14.90 5.87
CA LEU A 412 8.56 15.77 5.79
C LEU A 412 9.82 15.02 5.39
N ALA A 413 10.03 13.81 5.93
CA ALA A 413 11.18 12.98 5.59
C ALA A 413 11.19 12.58 4.11
N THR A 414 10.03 12.21 3.54
CA THR A 414 9.94 11.70 2.16
C THR A 414 9.74 12.78 1.11
N ASN A 415 9.11 13.90 1.46
CA ASN A 415 8.74 14.96 0.52
C ASN A 415 9.63 16.21 0.63
N ASP A 416 10.43 16.37 1.69
CA ASP A 416 11.34 17.51 1.92
C ASP A 416 10.69 18.89 1.65
N GLN A 417 9.49 19.09 2.19
CA GLN A 417 8.67 20.27 1.92
C GLN A 417 9.18 21.56 2.58
N TRP A 418 10.10 21.41 3.53
CA TRP A 418 10.82 22.52 4.14
C TRP A 418 12.16 22.80 3.45
N HIS A 419 12.47 22.14 2.33
CA HIS A 419 13.71 22.32 1.57
C HIS A 419 14.96 22.23 2.44
N THR A 420 15.00 21.23 3.32
CA THR A 420 16.07 21.04 4.31
C THR A 420 17.27 20.29 3.74
N LEU A 421 17.08 19.57 2.63
CA LEU A 421 18.17 18.87 1.95
C LEU A 421 19.05 19.84 1.16
N LYS A 422 20.34 19.52 1.09
CA LYS A 422 21.30 20.26 0.25
C LYS A 422 20.94 20.11 -1.22
N HIS A 423 21.30 21.12 -2.02
CA HIS A 423 21.04 21.13 -3.45
C HIS A 423 21.66 19.90 -4.14
N GLY A 424 20.86 19.15 -4.90
CA GLY A 424 21.29 17.94 -5.59
C GLY A 424 21.21 16.64 -4.77
N VAL A 425 20.89 16.70 -3.48
CA VAL A 425 20.63 15.48 -2.68
C VAL A 425 19.19 14.99 -2.96
N PRO A 426 19.02 13.73 -3.38
CA PRO A 426 17.69 13.18 -3.64
C PRO A 426 16.90 12.96 -2.35
N LYS A 427 15.58 13.15 -2.43
CA LYS A 427 14.65 12.90 -1.32
C LYS A 427 14.71 11.45 -0.87
N LEU A 428 14.44 11.19 0.42
CA LEU A 428 14.34 9.82 0.92
C LEU A 428 13.20 9.08 0.23
N THR A 429 13.47 7.87 -0.26
CA THR A 429 12.40 6.97 -0.66
C THR A 429 11.61 6.55 0.59
N VAL A 430 10.33 6.19 0.41
CA VAL A 430 9.50 5.67 1.51
C VAL A 430 10.15 4.50 2.22
N TYR A 431 10.85 3.63 1.49
CA TYR A 431 11.52 2.47 2.05
C TYR A 431 12.67 2.85 2.99
N THR A 432 13.52 3.79 2.57
CA THR A 432 14.63 4.29 3.40
C THR A 432 14.13 5.10 4.59
N ALA A 433 13.13 5.96 4.38
CA ALA A 433 12.48 6.69 5.47
C ALA A 433 11.88 5.72 6.50
N PHE A 434 11.15 4.69 6.05
CA PHE A 434 10.55 3.69 6.92
C PHE A 434 11.56 2.84 7.69
N PHE A 435 12.72 2.57 7.09
CA PHE A 435 13.81 1.88 7.76
C PHE A 435 14.36 2.70 8.95
N TYR A 436 14.74 3.97 8.74
CA TYR A 436 15.26 4.82 9.83
C TYR A 436 14.20 5.14 10.88
N PHE A 437 12.95 5.37 10.44
CA PHE A 437 11.78 5.47 11.30
C PHE A 437 11.69 4.24 12.22
N SER A 438 11.77 3.03 11.66
CA SER A 438 11.64 1.79 12.43
C SER A 438 12.82 1.51 13.35
N ILE A 439 14.05 1.89 12.97
CA ILE A 439 15.23 1.80 13.85
C ILE A 439 15.02 2.67 15.09
N SER A 440 14.67 3.94 14.91
CA SER A 440 14.47 4.84 16.05
C SER A 440 13.30 4.40 16.96
N ALA A 441 12.21 3.92 16.36
CA ALA A 441 11.08 3.34 17.07
C ALA A 441 11.50 2.13 17.92
N PHE A 442 12.34 1.25 17.36
CA PHE A 442 12.89 0.09 18.04
C PHE A 442 13.83 0.47 19.19
N VAL A 443 14.74 1.42 18.96
CA VAL A 443 15.70 1.85 19.99
C VAL A 443 14.99 2.44 21.21
N ILE A 444 14.04 3.36 21.01
CA ILE A 444 13.29 3.93 22.14
C ILE A 444 12.42 2.87 22.84
N ALA A 445 11.79 1.98 22.07
CA ALA A 445 11.01 0.87 22.62
C ALA A 445 11.86 -0.05 23.50
N LEU A 446 13.06 -0.40 23.01
CA LEU A 446 14.00 -1.27 23.71
C LEU A 446 14.46 -0.64 25.03
N ILE A 447 14.88 0.64 25.00
CA ILE A 447 15.33 1.37 26.18
C ILE A 447 14.21 1.42 27.24
N LEU A 448 13.01 1.83 26.84
CA LEU A 448 11.88 1.98 27.77
C LEU A 448 11.43 0.63 28.32
N ASN A 449 11.31 -0.41 27.49
CA ASN A 449 10.83 -1.70 27.96
C ASN A 449 11.88 -2.46 28.78
N ILE A 450 13.18 -2.33 28.49
CA ILE A 450 14.24 -2.82 29.38
C ILE A 450 14.16 -2.11 30.74
N ARG A 451 13.94 -0.78 30.76
CA ARG A 451 13.71 -0.04 32.00
C ARG A 451 12.47 -0.58 32.74
N PHE A 452 11.38 -0.83 32.04
CA PHE A 452 10.13 -1.36 32.62
C PHE A 452 10.21 -2.81 33.10
N LEU A 453 11.19 -3.61 32.65
CA LEU A 453 11.46 -4.92 33.27
C LEU A 453 11.81 -4.75 34.74
N TYR A 454 12.71 -3.82 35.05
CA TYR A 454 13.24 -3.61 36.40
C TYR A 454 12.41 -2.60 37.21
N TRP A 455 11.81 -1.62 36.54
CA TRP A 455 11.02 -0.53 37.11
C TRP A 455 9.63 -0.50 36.44
N PRO A 456 8.80 -1.52 36.68
CA PRO A 456 7.49 -1.64 36.07
C PRO A 456 6.55 -0.52 36.52
N VAL A 457 5.67 -0.10 35.61
CA VAL A 457 4.64 0.89 35.87
C VAL A 457 3.32 0.22 36.23
N LEU A 458 2.39 1.00 36.81
CA LEU A 458 0.99 0.58 37.07
C LEU A 458 0.86 -0.68 37.94
N GLY A 459 1.84 -0.93 38.82
CA GLY A 459 1.80 -2.04 39.78
C GLY A 459 2.05 -3.42 39.16
N LEU A 460 2.60 -3.48 37.95
CA LEU A 460 3.03 -4.74 37.34
C LEU A 460 4.20 -5.37 38.14
N PRO A 461 4.31 -6.71 38.13
CA PRO A 461 5.42 -7.39 38.79
C PRO A 461 6.75 -7.07 38.09
N ARG A 462 7.83 -7.01 38.88
CA ARG A 462 9.19 -6.88 38.35
C ARG A 462 9.58 -8.16 37.59
N SER A 463 10.38 -7.97 36.56
CA SER A 463 11.02 -9.05 35.81
C SER A 463 12.53 -8.76 35.67
N SER A 464 13.21 -9.56 34.87
CA SER A 464 14.61 -9.38 34.51
C SER A 464 14.81 -9.73 33.05
N PHE A 465 15.95 -9.35 32.47
CA PHE A 465 16.27 -9.75 31.10
C PHE A 465 16.31 -11.28 30.91
N LYS A 466 16.83 -12.02 31.91
CA LYS A 466 16.77 -13.49 31.93
C LYS A 466 15.33 -14.02 31.99
N GLY A 467 14.48 -13.37 32.79
CA GLY A 467 13.05 -13.67 32.87
C GLY A 467 12.35 -13.47 31.53
N TYR A 468 12.66 -12.39 30.83
CA TYR A 468 12.18 -12.15 29.47
C TYR A 468 12.62 -13.26 28.50
N LEU A 469 13.92 -13.60 28.44
CA LEU A 469 14.42 -14.62 27.52
C LEU A 469 13.72 -15.99 27.71
N ASN A 470 13.46 -16.36 28.97
CA ASN A 470 12.81 -17.62 29.34
C ASN A 470 11.28 -17.61 29.14
N ASP A 471 10.66 -16.45 28.94
CA ASP A 471 9.21 -16.34 28.80
C ASP A 471 8.73 -16.60 27.36
N TRP A 472 8.33 -17.84 27.10
CA TRP A 472 7.78 -18.29 25.82
C TRP A 472 6.24 -18.29 25.76
N ASN A 473 5.56 -18.00 26.86
CA ASN A 473 4.10 -18.11 26.91
C ASN A 473 3.41 -16.97 26.15
N GLY A 474 3.03 -17.23 24.90
CA GLY A 474 2.39 -16.23 24.03
C GLY A 474 3.37 -15.35 23.23
N ARG A 475 4.66 -15.71 23.19
CA ARG A 475 5.68 -15.02 22.39
C ARG A 475 5.34 -14.99 20.90
N GLY A 476 4.84 -16.09 20.33
CA GLY A 476 4.42 -16.15 18.92
C GLY A 476 3.32 -15.15 18.56
N TRP A 477 2.37 -14.90 19.46
CA TRP A 477 1.36 -13.85 19.28
C TRP A 477 1.97 -12.46 19.26
N SER A 478 2.97 -12.21 20.11
CA SER A 478 3.68 -10.94 20.18
C SER A 478 4.48 -10.69 18.89
N PHE A 479 5.13 -11.72 18.35
CA PHE A 479 5.80 -11.66 17.05
C PHE A 479 4.84 -11.36 15.90
N LEU A 480 3.69 -12.03 15.86
CA LEU A 480 2.66 -11.77 14.85
C LEU A 480 2.14 -10.33 14.93
N ALA A 481 1.92 -9.81 16.14
CA ALA A 481 1.50 -8.42 16.33
C ALA A 481 2.54 -7.43 15.77
N GLY A 482 3.83 -7.68 15.99
CA GLY A 482 4.90 -6.83 15.46
C GLY A 482 4.97 -6.87 13.94
N PHE A 483 4.86 -8.05 13.31
CA PHE A 483 4.80 -8.15 11.85
C PHE A 483 3.59 -7.44 11.25
N LEU A 484 2.40 -7.63 11.84
CA LEU A 484 1.19 -6.94 11.39
C LEU A 484 1.36 -5.42 11.49
N CYS A 485 1.90 -4.91 12.59
CA CYS A 485 2.13 -3.48 12.73
C CYS A 485 3.16 -2.96 11.71
N GLY A 486 4.29 -3.66 11.55
CA GLY A 486 5.36 -3.22 10.65
C GLY A 486 4.97 -3.26 9.18
N PHE A 487 4.35 -4.35 8.72
CA PHE A 487 3.81 -4.40 7.36
C PHE A 487 2.66 -3.42 7.17
N GLY A 488 1.79 -3.25 8.18
CA GLY A 488 0.70 -2.28 8.15
C GLY A 488 1.18 -0.85 7.97
N ASN A 489 2.18 -0.42 8.76
CA ASN A 489 2.78 0.91 8.64
C ASN A 489 3.47 1.09 7.28
N GLY A 490 4.24 0.08 6.83
CA GLY A 490 4.86 0.12 5.51
C GLY A 490 3.84 0.30 4.39
N LEU A 491 2.73 -0.44 4.42
CA LEU A 491 1.62 -0.32 3.47
C LEU A 491 0.91 1.04 3.55
N GLN A 492 0.73 1.59 4.76
CA GLN A 492 0.18 2.94 4.93
C GLN A 492 1.09 3.99 4.28
N PHE A 493 2.40 3.92 4.51
CA PHE A 493 3.35 4.89 3.95
C PHE A 493 3.46 4.78 2.44
N MET A 494 3.50 3.55 1.89
CA MET A 494 3.46 3.34 0.44
C MET A 494 2.16 3.89 -0.18
N GLY A 495 1.01 3.67 0.48
CA GLY A 495 -0.27 4.24 0.07
C GLY A 495 -0.27 5.78 0.14
N GLY A 496 0.34 6.36 1.18
CA GLY A 496 0.47 7.81 1.38
C GLY A 496 1.32 8.49 0.31
N GLN A 497 2.46 7.90 -0.06
CA GLN A 497 3.27 8.44 -1.16
C GLN A 497 2.50 8.50 -2.48
N ALA A 498 1.57 7.57 -2.71
CA ALA A 498 0.78 7.52 -3.94
C ALA A 498 -0.51 8.36 -3.89
N ALA A 499 -1.18 8.43 -2.73
CA ALA A 499 -2.49 9.07 -2.58
C ALA A 499 -2.46 10.43 -1.86
N GLY A 500 -1.33 10.83 -1.31
CA GLY A 500 -1.19 11.89 -0.31
C GLY A 500 -1.30 11.35 1.11
N TYR A 501 -0.44 11.83 2.00
CA TYR A 501 -0.42 11.39 3.40
C TYR A 501 -1.67 11.83 4.15
N ALA A 502 -2.28 12.97 3.76
CA ALA A 502 -3.55 13.39 4.34
C ALA A 502 -4.70 12.41 4.02
N ALA A 503 -4.74 11.84 2.81
CA ALA A 503 -5.71 10.80 2.47
C ALA A 503 -5.36 9.44 3.09
N ALA A 504 -4.07 9.14 3.28
CA ALA A 504 -3.63 7.90 3.95
C ALA A 504 -4.00 7.84 5.42
N ASP A 505 -4.34 8.97 6.05
CA ASP A 505 -4.92 8.98 7.39
C ASP A 505 -6.31 8.29 7.43
N ALA A 506 -6.92 7.96 6.29
CA ALA A 506 -8.08 7.04 6.23
C ALA A 506 -7.78 5.67 6.88
N VAL A 507 -6.52 5.24 6.86
CA VAL A 507 -6.05 4.03 7.55
C VAL A 507 -6.29 4.10 9.06
N GLN A 508 -6.40 5.30 9.64
CA GLN A 508 -6.69 5.49 11.05
C GLN A 508 -8.11 5.08 11.45
N ALA A 509 -8.97 4.67 10.52
CA ALA A 509 -10.25 4.01 10.84
C ALA A 509 -10.08 2.61 11.49
N LEU A 510 -8.95 2.37 12.18
CA LEU A 510 -8.61 1.21 12.99
C LEU A 510 -9.76 0.74 13.90
N PRO A 511 -10.62 1.61 14.46
CA PRO A 511 -11.80 1.19 15.20
C PRO A 511 -12.69 0.17 14.48
N LEU A 512 -12.76 0.19 13.13
CA LEU A 512 -13.55 -0.78 12.37
C LEU A 512 -13.08 -2.22 12.59
N VAL A 513 -11.78 -2.43 12.55
CA VAL A 513 -11.16 -3.76 12.63
C VAL A 513 -10.89 -4.14 14.10
N SER A 514 -10.36 -3.22 14.89
CA SER A 514 -10.07 -3.45 16.30
C SER A 514 -11.32 -3.70 17.14
N THR A 515 -12.41 -2.95 16.90
CA THR A 515 -13.68 -3.18 17.59
C THR A 515 -14.31 -4.49 17.16
N PHE A 516 -14.19 -4.88 15.88
CA PHE A 516 -14.62 -6.21 15.42
C PHE A 516 -13.92 -7.32 16.21
N TRP A 517 -12.59 -7.26 16.32
CA TRP A 517 -11.83 -8.23 17.13
C TRP A 517 -12.16 -8.12 18.63
N GLY A 518 -12.40 -6.92 19.14
CA GLY A 518 -12.83 -6.72 20.53
C GLY A 518 -14.17 -7.40 20.83
N ILE A 519 -15.13 -7.32 19.92
CA ILE A 519 -16.42 -8.01 20.08
C ILE A 519 -16.23 -9.53 19.96
N LEU A 520 -15.43 -9.98 18.99
CA LEU A 520 -15.28 -11.40 18.66
C LEU A 520 -14.44 -12.17 19.69
N LEU A 521 -13.28 -11.65 20.05
CA LEU A 521 -12.29 -12.34 20.90
C LEU A 521 -12.53 -12.12 22.39
N PHE A 522 -13.09 -10.97 22.74
CA PHE A 522 -13.18 -10.52 24.13
C PHE A 522 -14.60 -10.40 24.64
N GLY A 523 -15.58 -10.61 23.75
CA GLY A 523 -16.98 -10.35 24.06
C GLY A 523 -17.22 -8.92 24.49
N GLU A 524 -16.44 -7.95 23.99
CA GLU A 524 -16.68 -6.54 24.29
C GLU A 524 -18.13 -6.20 23.90
N TYR A 525 -18.81 -5.49 24.81
CA TYR A 525 -20.21 -5.14 24.70
C TYR A 525 -21.21 -6.32 24.75
N ARG A 526 -20.80 -7.58 24.89
CA ARG A 526 -21.76 -8.69 25.05
C ARG A 526 -22.65 -8.49 26.27
N ARG A 527 -23.95 -8.74 26.08
CA ARG A 527 -25.01 -8.55 27.09
C ARG A 527 -25.08 -7.11 27.61
N SER A 528 -24.78 -6.14 26.75
CA SER A 528 -24.99 -4.73 27.05
C SER A 528 -26.40 -4.30 26.66
N SER A 529 -26.80 -3.11 27.09
CA SER A 529 -28.09 -2.55 26.77
C SER A 529 -28.27 -2.32 25.26
N ARG A 530 -29.52 -2.30 24.80
CA ARG A 530 -29.86 -1.97 23.39
C ARG A 530 -29.30 -0.60 22.98
N ARG A 531 -29.26 0.34 23.92
CA ARG A 531 -28.64 1.66 23.76
C ARG A 531 -27.15 1.56 23.41
N THR A 532 -26.38 0.74 24.13
CA THR A 532 -24.96 0.52 23.87
C THR A 532 -24.74 0.01 22.43
N TYR A 533 -25.56 -0.95 21.98
CA TYR A 533 -25.45 -1.49 20.61
C TYR A 533 -25.80 -0.45 19.53
N VAL A 534 -26.84 0.36 19.71
CA VAL A 534 -27.19 1.42 18.75
C VAL A 534 -26.05 2.41 18.62
N LEU A 535 -25.50 2.89 19.75
CA LEU A 535 -24.38 3.83 19.75
C LEU A 535 -23.13 3.23 19.07
N LEU A 536 -22.87 1.94 19.31
CA LEU A 536 -21.74 1.22 18.72
C LEU A 536 -21.86 1.12 17.20
N ILE A 537 -23.04 0.76 16.69
CA ILE A 537 -23.32 0.67 15.25
C ILE A 537 -23.20 2.07 14.61
N SER A 538 -23.76 3.11 15.24
CA SER A 538 -23.64 4.49 14.76
C SER A 538 -22.18 4.96 14.70
N MET A 539 -21.38 4.62 15.71
CA MET A 539 -19.94 4.92 15.72
C MET A 539 -19.22 4.24 14.56
N LEU A 540 -19.41 2.94 14.37
CA LEU A 540 -18.76 2.17 13.30
C LEU A 540 -19.20 2.66 11.91
N PHE A 541 -20.48 2.97 11.74
CA PHE A 541 -20.99 3.56 10.51
C PHE A 541 -20.28 4.88 10.16
N MET A 542 -20.06 5.76 11.15
CA MET A 542 -19.32 7.01 10.92
C MET A 542 -17.88 6.79 10.47
N PHE A 543 -17.19 5.76 10.97
CA PHE A 543 -15.85 5.40 10.46
C PHE A 543 -15.88 4.89 9.02
N ILE A 544 -16.89 4.10 8.63
CA ILE A 544 -17.05 3.65 7.23
C ILE A 544 -17.22 4.86 6.30
N VAL A 545 -18.09 5.80 6.69
CA VAL A 545 -18.28 7.06 5.95
C VAL A 545 -16.98 7.85 5.89
N ALA A 546 -16.26 7.97 7.00
CA ALA A 546 -15.00 8.70 7.07
C ALA A 546 -13.94 8.13 6.11
N VAL A 547 -13.77 6.81 6.07
CA VAL A 547 -12.85 6.14 5.13
C VAL A 547 -13.24 6.46 3.68
N ALA A 548 -14.51 6.28 3.33
CA ALA A 548 -14.98 6.54 1.97
C ALA A 548 -14.73 7.99 1.54
N VAL A 549 -14.97 8.95 2.44
CA VAL A 549 -14.81 10.38 2.19
C VAL A 549 -13.33 10.78 2.13
N LEU A 550 -12.50 10.36 3.07
CA LEU A 550 -11.06 10.66 3.05
C LEU A 550 -10.39 10.08 1.79
N MET A 551 -10.72 8.84 1.40
CA MET A 551 -10.18 8.24 0.18
C MET A 551 -10.72 8.92 -1.09
N ALA A 552 -11.94 9.45 -1.07
CA ALA A 552 -12.45 10.24 -2.20
C ALA A 552 -11.70 11.58 -2.38
N SER A 553 -11.13 12.13 -1.31
CA SER A 553 -10.46 13.44 -1.33
C SER A 553 -9.22 13.49 -2.22
N SER A 554 -8.51 12.37 -2.35
CA SER A 554 -7.32 12.21 -3.22
C SER A 554 -7.66 12.03 -4.70
N GLY A 555 -8.94 12.19 -5.08
CA GLY A 555 -9.39 11.91 -6.46
C GLY A 555 -9.37 10.42 -6.78
N LEU A 556 -9.27 9.57 -5.74
CA LEU A 556 -9.43 8.12 -5.74
C LEU A 556 -10.89 7.72 -5.44
N LEU A 557 -11.85 8.27 -6.18
CA LEU A 557 -13.26 7.88 -6.07
C LEU A 557 -13.51 6.55 -6.82
N LEU A 558 -13.46 5.43 -6.11
CA LEU A 558 -14.04 4.16 -6.58
C LEU A 558 -15.59 4.22 -6.69
N ILE A 559 -16.25 5.08 -5.91
CA ILE A 559 -17.72 5.10 -5.84
C ILE A 559 -18.35 5.79 -7.05
N SER A 560 -17.71 6.82 -7.61
CA SER A 560 -18.19 7.44 -8.86
C SER A 560 -17.87 6.58 -10.09
N SER A 561 -16.80 5.78 -10.05
CA SER A 561 -16.36 4.97 -11.20
C SER A 561 -17.08 3.63 -11.34
N MET A 562 -17.75 3.13 -10.28
CA MET A 562 -18.60 1.94 -10.39
C MET A 562 -20.00 2.24 -10.93
N LEU A 563 -20.44 3.50 -10.90
CA LEU A 563 -21.72 3.95 -11.48
C LEU A 563 -21.56 4.79 -12.76
N CYS A 564 -20.41 5.43 -12.97
CA CYS A 564 -20.10 6.14 -14.21
C CYS A 564 -18.71 5.73 -14.74
N SER A 565 -18.71 5.16 -15.94
CA SER A 565 -17.59 4.63 -16.71
C SER A 565 -16.23 5.39 -16.65
N PRO A 566 -15.09 4.67 -16.86
CA PRO A 566 -13.72 5.15 -16.64
C PRO A 566 -13.13 5.81 -17.90
N LEU A 567 -12.43 6.96 -17.83
CA LEU A 567 -11.52 7.38 -18.93
C LEU A 567 -10.63 8.64 -18.72
N SER A 568 -10.40 9.20 -17.53
CA SER A 568 -9.86 10.57 -17.45
C SER A 568 -8.51 10.81 -16.75
N SER A 569 -7.61 9.83 -16.57
CA SER A 569 -6.30 10.17 -15.98
C SER A 569 -5.10 9.42 -16.55
N LEU A 570 -4.68 9.82 -17.76
CA LEU A 570 -3.35 9.57 -18.31
C LEU A 570 -3.01 10.63 -19.39
N MET A 571 -2.80 11.91 -19.01
CA MET A 571 -2.74 12.99 -20.02
C MET A 571 -1.70 14.09 -19.81
N ILE A 572 -0.62 13.87 -19.04
CA ILE A 572 0.32 14.96 -18.72
C ILE A 572 1.68 14.88 -19.46
N PRO A 573 2.31 13.71 -19.74
CA PRO A 573 3.51 13.70 -20.58
C PRO A 573 3.20 13.81 -22.09
N THR A 574 2.00 13.40 -22.52
CA THR A 574 1.57 13.31 -23.92
C THR A 574 1.19 14.66 -24.53
N LEU A 575 0.83 15.64 -23.69
CA LEU A 575 0.35 16.96 -24.14
C LEU A 575 1.49 17.84 -24.70
N ALA A 576 2.74 17.58 -24.30
CA ALA A 576 3.91 18.32 -24.78
C ALA A 576 4.28 17.94 -26.22
N MET A 577 4.19 16.65 -26.60
CA MET A 577 4.44 16.19 -27.97
C MET A 577 3.25 16.43 -28.91
N ALA A 578 2.01 16.33 -28.40
CA ALA A 578 0.80 16.64 -29.17
C ALA A 578 0.69 18.14 -29.52
N LYS A 579 1.14 19.05 -28.64
CA LYS A 579 1.22 20.50 -28.93
C LYS A 579 2.22 20.84 -30.03
N LEU A 580 3.25 20.00 -30.24
CA LEU A 580 4.22 20.18 -31.32
C LEU A 580 3.61 19.85 -32.70
N SER A 581 2.80 18.79 -32.81
CA SER A 581 2.11 18.42 -34.06
C SER A 581 0.84 19.23 -34.34
N SER A 582 0.12 19.69 -33.31
CA SER A 582 -1.09 20.51 -33.46
C SER A 582 -0.82 21.92 -34.02
N ARG A 583 0.41 22.45 -33.90
CA ARG A 583 0.80 23.75 -34.48
C ARG A 583 0.80 23.79 -36.02
N ARG A 584 0.53 22.66 -36.71
CA ARG A 584 0.51 22.55 -38.19
C ARG A 584 -0.78 21.99 -38.80
N GLY A 585 -1.91 21.96 -38.06
CA GLY A 585 -3.24 21.74 -38.66
C GLY A 585 -3.63 20.29 -39.02
N SER A 586 -3.02 19.28 -38.41
CA SER A 586 -3.31 17.84 -38.68
C SER A 586 -4.13 17.16 -37.56
N LYS A 587 -5.01 16.20 -37.91
CA LYS A 587 -5.94 15.47 -36.99
C LYS A 587 -5.44 14.06 -36.61
N SER A 588 -5.03 13.84 -35.37
CA SER A 588 -4.45 12.55 -34.90
C SER A 588 -5.15 11.92 -33.67
N THR A 589 -5.44 10.60 -33.68
CA THR A 589 -5.98 9.73 -32.59
C THR A 589 -5.11 8.51 -32.21
N ILE A 590 -4.53 8.48 -31.00
CA ILE A 590 -3.66 7.39 -30.50
C ILE A 590 -4.48 6.17 -30.05
N LEU A 591 -4.09 4.95 -30.46
CA LEU A 591 -4.71 3.69 -29.99
C LEU A 591 -3.72 2.83 -29.19
N THR A 592 -4.06 2.54 -27.93
CA THR A 592 -3.41 1.53 -27.07
C THR A 592 -4.48 0.54 -26.62
N THR A 593 -4.27 -0.77 -26.74
CA THR A 593 -5.25 -1.79 -26.30
C THR A 593 -5.00 -2.30 -24.88
N PRO A 594 -6.03 -2.79 -24.16
CA PRO A 594 -7.42 -3.01 -24.58
C PRO A 594 -8.41 -2.12 -23.79
N LEU A 595 -8.90 -1.02 -24.38
CA LEU A 595 -10.03 -0.26 -23.81
C LEU A 595 -11.00 0.33 -24.85
N ASN A 596 -10.90 -0.02 -26.15
CA ASN A 596 -11.75 0.60 -27.18
C ASN A 596 -12.44 -0.39 -28.12
N SER A 597 -13.08 -1.42 -27.57
CA SER A 597 -14.08 -2.20 -28.33
C SER A 597 -15.30 -1.35 -28.75
N LYS A 598 -15.56 -0.21 -28.10
CA LYS A 598 -16.69 0.70 -28.42
C LYS A 598 -16.42 1.69 -29.56
N ILE A 599 -15.17 1.97 -29.93
CA ILE A 599 -14.86 2.84 -31.09
C ILE A 599 -15.17 2.12 -32.42
N LEU A 600 -15.06 0.78 -32.43
CA LEU A 600 -15.39 -0.08 -33.58
C LEU A 600 -16.90 -0.21 -33.84
N GLN A 601 -17.77 0.39 -33.02
CA GLN A 601 -19.23 0.30 -33.15
C GLN A 601 -19.90 1.59 -33.68
N LYS A 602 -19.15 2.67 -33.95
CA LYS A 602 -19.73 3.91 -34.47
C LYS A 602 -19.61 4.00 -36.00
N PRO A 603 -20.65 4.52 -36.70
CA PRO A 603 -20.60 4.66 -38.16
C PRO A 603 -19.53 5.67 -38.60
N THR A 604 -18.89 5.33 -39.71
CA THR A 604 -17.69 5.95 -40.34
C THR A 604 -17.76 7.46 -40.58
N GLY A 605 -18.94 8.09 -40.53
CA GLY A 605 -19.12 9.53 -40.76
C GLY A 605 -18.48 10.45 -39.70
N THR A 606 -18.17 9.95 -38.50
CA THR A 606 -17.63 10.79 -37.40
C THR A 606 -16.12 11.03 -37.47
N PHE A 607 -15.39 10.39 -38.40
CA PHE A 607 -13.95 10.64 -38.60
C PHE A 607 -13.64 11.71 -39.67
N LYS A 608 -14.65 12.20 -40.41
CA LYS A 608 -14.46 13.19 -41.50
C LYS A 608 -14.68 14.66 -41.08
N THR A 609 -15.02 14.98 -39.83
CA THR A 609 -15.19 16.38 -39.36
C THR A 609 -14.03 16.92 -38.56
#